data_AF-A0A846M3W3-F1
#
_entry.id   AF-A0A846M3W3-F1
#
_cell.length_a   1.000
_cell.length_b   1.000
_cell.length_c   1.000
_cell.angle_alpha   90.00
_cell.angle_beta   90.00
_cell.angle_gamma   90.00
#
_symmetry.space_group_name_H-M   'P 1'
#
loop_
_entity.id
_entity.type
_entity.pdbx_description
1 polymer ?
#
loop_
_entity_poly.entity_id
_entity_poly.type
_entity_poly.pdbx_seq_one_letter_code
_entity_poly.pdbx_strand_id
1 'polypeptide(L)'
;MKGLLKLAFLTGLGTVAWKSWQTRRMPQEPDDRAPVGSSGIMRDAGPAEQHIAARDWDMVDEQGDESFPASDPPGNYRGVA
;
A
#
# COMPACT_ATOMS: atom_id res chain seq x y z
N MET A 1 4.32 -15.82 -49.96
CA MET A 1 3.64 -14.79 -49.14
C MET A 1 2.76 -15.35 -48.01
N LYS A 2 1.92 -16.37 -48.26
CA LYS A 2 1.00 -16.93 -47.24
C LYS A 2 1.71 -17.51 -46.00
N GLY A 3 2.92 -18.08 -46.17
CA GLY A 3 3.72 -18.60 -45.05
C GLY A 3 4.22 -17.51 -44.10
N LEU A 4 4.69 -16.38 -44.63
CA LEU A 4 5.11 -15.22 -43.84
C LEU A 4 3.94 -14.63 -43.03
N LEU A 5 2.75 -14.53 -43.64
CA LEU A 5 1.54 -14.08 -42.94
C LEU A 5 1.16 -14.99 -41.77
N LYS A 6 1.24 -16.32 -41.93
CA LYS A 6 0.99 -17.28 -40.85
C LYS A 6 2.03 -17.18 -39.74
N LEU A 7 3.30 -17.01 -40.10
CA LEU A 7 4.38 -16.85 -39.13
C LEU A 7 4.18 -15.58 -38.29
N ALA A 8 3.87 -14.46 -38.93
CA ALA A 8 3.56 -13.18 -38.25
C ALA A 8 2.34 -13.29 -37.33
N PHE A 9 1.32 -14.05 -37.74
CA PHE A 9 0.12 -14.26 -36.94
C PHE A 9 0.41 -15.13 -35.70
N LEU A 10 1.20 -16.19 -35.85
CA LEU A 10 1.61 -17.08 -34.76
C LEU A 10 2.51 -16.35 -33.75
N THR A 11 3.44 -15.53 -34.21
CA THR A 11 4.30 -14.72 -33.32
C THR A 11 3.49 -13.64 -32.61
N GLY A 12 2.57 -12.97 -33.30
CA GLY A 12 1.65 -12.00 -32.70
C GLY A 12 0.80 -12.62 -31.59
N LEU A 13 0.15 -13.75 -31.84
CA LEU A 13 -0.66 -14.45 -30.83
C LEU A 13 0.19 -14.96 -29.66
N GLY A 14 1.36 -15.53 -29.94
CA GLY A 14 2.27 -16.04 -28.92
C GLY A 14 2.74 -14.95 -27.95
N THR A 15 3.12 -13.77 -28.47
CA THR A 15 3.58 -12.65 -27.63
C THR A 15 2.48 -12.09 -26.73
N VAL A 16 1.24 -11.97 -27.23
CA VAL A 16 0.10 -11.52 -26.42
C VAL A 16 -0.23 -12.52 -25.32
N ALA A 17 -0.27 -13.82 -25.66
CA ALA A 17 -0.54 -14.88 -24.68
C ALA A 17 0.54 -14.94 -23.59
N TRP A 18 1.82 -14.88 -23.98
CA TRP A 18 2.94 -14.90 -23.04
C TRP A 18 2.93 -13.68 -22.12
N LYS A 19 2.74 -12.48 -22.68
CA LYS A 19 2.66 -11.24 -21.89
C LYS A 19 1.51 -11.27 -20.89
N SER A 20 0.33 -11.74 -21.32
CA SER A 20 -0.84 -11.84 -20.42
C SER A 20 -0.61 -12.81 -19.26
N TRP A 21 0.00 -13.97 -19.54
CA TRP A 21 0.36 -14.93 -18.51
C TRP A 21 1.42 -14.37 -17.55
N GLN A 22 2.42 -13.66 -18.08
CA GLN A 22 3.45 -13.02 -17.26
C GLN A 22 2.87 -11.93 -16.36
N THR A 23 1.95 -11.10 -16.87
CA THR A 23 1.28 -10.07 -16.04
C THR A 23 0.42 -10.68 -14.93
N ARG A 24 -0.17 -11.87 -15.15
CA ARG A 24 -0.91 -12.60 -14.10
C ARG A 24 0.00 -13.26 -13.06
N ARG A 25 1.27 -13.49 -13.40
CA ARG A 25 2.28 -14.06 -12.50
C ARG A 25 3.06 -13.01 -11.70
N MET A 26 2.91 -11.72 -12.04
CA MET A 26 3.46 -10.64 -11.22
C MET A 26 2.59 -10.53 -9.97
N PRO A 27 3.16 -10.74 -8.76
CA PRO A 27 2.49 -10.35 -7.54
C PRO A 27 2.14 -8.86 -7.68
N GLN A 28 0.85 -8.53 -7.52
CA GLN A 28 0.49 -7.15 -7.26
C GLN A 28 0.98 -6.88 -5.84
N GLU A 29 2.12 -6.20 -5.71
CA GLU A 29 2.47 -5.54 -4.45
C GLU A 29 1.31 -4.59 -4.14
N PRO A 30 0.74 -4.63 -2.93
CA PRO A 30 -0.24 -3.65 -2.50
C PRO A 30 0.31 -2.25 -2.78
N ASP A 31 -0.47 -1.40 -3.46
CA ASP A 31 -0.08 -0.01 -3.65
C ASP A 31 -0.31 0.73 -2.34
N ASP A 32 0.72 0.81 -1.51
CA ASP A 32 0.67 1.49 -0.21
C ASP A 32 0.62 3.02 -0.36
N ARG A 33 0.69 3.52 -1.59
CA ARG A 33 0.58 4.94 -1.92
C ARG A 33 -0.86 5.24 -2.28
N ALA A 34 -1.57 5.95 -1.41
CA ALA A 34 -2.91 6.43 -1.76
C ALA A 34 -2.85 7.37 -2.99
N PRO A 35 -3.99 7.59 -3.68
CA PRO A 35 -4.02 8.37 -4.92
C PRO A 35 -3.33 9.73 -4.81
N VAL A 36 -2.70 10.18 -5.89
CA VAL A 36 -2.04 11.50 -5.95
C VAL A 36 -3.05 12.59 -5.58
N GLY A 37 -2.72 13.39 -4.56
CA GLY A 37 -3.61 14.42 -4.01
C GLY A 37 -4.45 13.97 -2.80
N SER A 38 -4.32 12.72 -2.36
CA SER A 38 -4.81 12.25 -1.06
C SER A 38 -3.73 12.39 0.02
N SER A 39 -4.13 12.22 1.27
CA SER A 39 -3.25 12.25 2.44
C SER A 39 -2.39 11.00 2.64
N GLY A 40 -2.35 10.08 1.66
CA GLY A 40 -1.73 8.76 1.85
C GLY A 40 -2.71 7.73 2.41
N ILE A 41 -2.26 6.48 2.55
CA ILE A 41 -2.99 5.47 3.31
C ILE A 41 -2.73 5.79 4.79
N MET A 42 -3.79 6.15 5.51
CA MET A 42 -3.75 6.29 6.96
C MET A 42 -4.10 4.93 7.57
N ARG A 43 -3.22 4.42 8.43
CA ARG A 43 -3.50 3.25 9.27
C ARG A 43 -4.32 3.67 10.50
N ASP A 44 -4.99 2.71 11.12
CA ASP A 44 -5.61 2.93 12.42
C ASP A 44 -4.54 3.16 13.50
N ALA A 45 -4.93 3.81 14.58
CA ALA A 45 -4.09 4.01 15.76
C ALA A 45 -4.09 2.74 16.65
N GLY A 46 -3.00 2.54 17.39
CA GLY A 46 -2.89 1.59 18.48
C GLY A 46 -1.82 0.51 18.31
N PRO A 47 -1.66 -0.34 19.34
CA PRO A 47 -0.55 -1.30 19.44
C PRO A 47 -0.55 -2.37 18.36
N ALA A 48 -1.73 -2.78 17.87
CA ALA A 48 -1.84 -3.78 16.81
C ALA A 48 -1.23 -3.30 15.49
N GLU A 49 -1.56 -2.06 15.12
CA GLU A 49 -1.08 -1.39 13.91
C GLU A 49 0.38 -0.92 14.04
N GLN A 50 0.87 -0.74 15.27
CA GLN A 50 2.29 -0.50 15.56
C GLN A 50 3.10 -1.78 15.78
N HIS A 51 2.47 -2.95 15.71
CA HIS A 51 3.11 -4.25 15.93
C HIS A 51 3.85 -4.34 17.28
N ILE A 52 3.32 -3.64 18.29
CA ILE A 52 3.79 -3.67 19.68
C ILE A 52 2.82 -4.52 20.48
N ALA A 53 3.33 -5.37 21.37
CA ALA A 53 2.46 -6.14 22.25
C ALA A 53 1.74 -5.19 23.21
N ALA A 54 0.44 -5.40 23.45
CA ALA A 54 -0.35 -4.49 24.29
C ALA A 54 0.20 -4.28 25.72
N ARG A 55 1.00 -5.21 26.24
CA ARG A 55 1.68 -5.08 27.55
C ARG A 55 2.87 -4.13 27.55
N ASP A 56 3.45 -3.91 26.38
CA ASP A 56 4.65 -3.11 26.13
C ASP A 56 4.28 -1.73 25.55
N TRP A 57 2.98 -1.46 25.41
CA TRP A 57 2.41 -0.21 24.90
C TRP A 57 2.11 0.74 26.06
N ASP A 58 2.75 1.90 26.05
CA ASP A 58 2.60 2.90 27.10
C ASP A 58 1.90 4.19 26.64
N MET A 59 1.79 5.15 27.55
CA MET A 59 1.12 6.42 27.30
C MET A 59 1.88 7.31 26.31
N VAL A 60 3.21 7.20 26.26
CA VAL A 60 4.05 7.95 25.32
C VAL A 60 3.85 7.38 23.91
N ASP A 61 3.76 6.05 23.79
CA ASP A 61 3.44 5.38 22.53
C ASP A 61 2.07 5.83 22.00
N GLU A 62 1.02 5.81 22.84
CA GLU A 62 -0.32 6.26 22.47
C GLU A 62 -0.35 7.73 22.03
N GLN A 63 0.26 8.62 22.82
CA GLN A 63 0.30 10.05 22.49
C GLN A 63 1.08 10.34 21.22
N GLY A 64 2.19 9.61 21.00
CA GLY A 64 2.96 9.68 19.78
C GLY A 64 2.12 9.25 18.59
N ASP A 65 1.41 8.14 18.70
CA ASP A 65 0.59 7.58 17.64
C ASP A 65 -0.61 8.47 17.28
N GLU A 66 -1.35 8.98 18.28
CA GLU A 66 -2.48 9.89 18.08
C GLU A 66 -2.09 11.23 17.42
N SER A 67 -0.84 11.66 17.58
CA SER A 67 -0.36 12.93 17.01
C SER A 67 -0.14 12.88 15.49
N PHE A 68 -0.07 11.68 14.90
CA PHE A 68 0.06 11.50 13.45
C PHE A 68 -1.30 11.28 12.79
N PRO A 69 -1.53 11.82 11.57
CA PRO A 69 -0.65 12.70 10.78
C PRO A 69 -0.85 14.21 11.04
N ALA A 70 -1.79 14.60 11.91
CA ALA A 70 -2.31 15.97 11.98
C ALA A 70 -1.52 16.95 12.86
N SER A 71 -0.44 16.53 13.54
CA SER A 71 0.31 17.37 14.51
C SER A 71 -0.57 17.99 15.63
N ASP A 72 -1.80 17.50 15.80
CA ASP A 72 -2.69 17.92 16.87
C ASP A 72 -2.19 17.33 18.19
N PRO A 73 -2.38 18.04 19.31
CA PRO A 73 -2.06 17.49 20.61
C PRO A 73 -2.93 16.25 20.90
N PRO A 74 -2.40 15.25 21.63
CA PRO A 74 -3.13 14.02 21.93
C PRO A 74 -4.43 14.30 22.69
N GLY A 75 -5.39 13.39 22.64
CA GLY A 75 -6.74 13.62 23.20
C GLY A 75 -6.76 13.86 24.71
N ASN A 76 -5.67 13.51 25.40
CA ASN A 76 -5.46 13.73 26.83
C ASN A 76 -4.76 15.05 27.19
N TYR A 77 -4.39 15.88 26.20
CA TYR A 77 -3.79 17.19 26.42
C TYR A 77 -4.84 18.19 26.94
N ARG A 78 -4.64 18.71 28.16
CA ARG A 78 -5.60 19.63 28.82
C ARG A 78 -5.20 21.11 28.77
N GLY A 79 -4.17 21.46 28.01
CA GLY A 79 -3.60 22.81 28.01
C GLY A 79 -2.89 23.14 29.31
N VAL A 80 -1.87 23.98 29.24
CA VAL A 80 -1.29 24.63 30.43
C VAL A 80 -2.20 25.82 30.72
N ALA A 81 -2.97 25.76 31.80
CA ALA A 81 -3.73 26.90 32.30
C ALA A 81 -2.80 27.90 33.00
#